data_AF-A0A2Y9F1Q4-F1
#
_entry.id   AF-A0A2Y9F1Q4-F1
#
_cell.length_a   1.000
_cell.length_b   1.000
_cell.length_c   1.000
_cell.angle_alpha   90.00
_cell.angle_beta   90.00
_cell.angle_gamma   90.00
#
_symmetry.space_group_name_H-M   'P 1'
#
loop_
_entity.id
_entity.type
_entity.pdbx_description
1 polymer ?
#
loop_
_entity_poly.entity_id
_entity_poly.type
_entity_poly.pdbx_seq_one_letter_code
_entity_poly.pdbx_strand_id
1 'polypeptide(L)'
;MPPFAKPLLRNIIIRNLFNSMKRKQCLQYLKTLRTLQYDGFTTVYFGETDIPESLVTGEDVSDGYFMPSPTWCIVHAGGSQGWMPWKYRIFLKDELCIKQEESLFSEFCDVAKKTYGKCTIVVKERRRQDEMEPKEDKESEAQAHVPSVINLTNITCCPEVAKSYGHKLLSLPSPYSYLNPLDSAWSSLKWFIINNRKEFCLQTIDGVYSYQYILFSDLISKGIERINPSKWRTLTNKVQRWENYYLGKFSEVRFL
;
A
#
# COMPACT_ATOMS: atom_id res chain seq x y z
N MET A 1 0.76 -20.43 -36.13
CA MET A 1 0.62 -19.08 -35.53
C MET A 1 1.71 -18.88 -34.50
N PRO A 2 2.70 -17.99 -34.70
CA PRO A 2 3.77 -17.81 -33.73
C PRO A 2 3.40 -16.70 -32.70
N PRO A 3 3.74 -16.87 -31.41
CA PRO A 3 3.42 -15.90 -30.36
C PRO A 3 4.50 -14.79 -30.28
N PHE A 4 4.50 -13.83 -31.20
CA PHE A 4 5.46 -12.71 -31.24
C PHE A 4 4.92 -11.38 -30.68
N ALA A 5 4.11 -11.39 -29.61
CA ALA A 5 3.51 -10.15 -29.07
C ALA A 5 3.85 -9.83 -27.60
N LYS A 6 4.51 -10.72 -26.85
CA LYS A 6 4.71 -10.53 -25.39
C LYS A 6 5.88 -9.61 -24.97
N PRO A 7 7.04 -9.56 -25.65
CA PRO A 7 8.14 -8.68 -25.24
C PRO A 7 7.94 -7.21 -25.62
N LEU A 8 7.32 -6.95 -26.78
CA LEU A 8 7.17 -5.59 -27.33
C LEU A 8 6.17 -4.76 -26.53
N LEU A 9 5.04 -5.34 -26.11
CA LEU A 9 4.07 -4.68 -25.24
C LEU A 9 4.67 -4.26 -23.89
N ARG A 10 5.58 -5.08 -23.33
CA ARG A 10 6.24 -4.76 -22.05
C ARG A 10 7.17 -3.55 -22.16
N ASN A 11 7.81 -3.35 -23.30
CA ASN A 11 8.73 -2.23 -23.52
C ASN A 11 8.02 -0.94 -23.94
N ILE A 12 6.95 -1.03 -24.74
CA ILE A 12 6.24 0.16 -25.25
C ILE A 12 5.45 0.87 -24.14
N ILE A 13 4.82 0.11 -23.22
CA ILE A 13 4.08 0.69 -22.08
C ILE A 13 5.02 1.36 -21.07
N ILE A 14 6.24 0.82 -20.86
CA ILE A 14 7.21 1.38 -19.90
C ILE A 14 7.93 2.62 -20.45
N ARG A 15 8.07 2.75 -21.78
CA ARG A 15 8.85 3.84 -22.36
C ARG A 15 8.10 5.18 -22.36
N ASN A 16 6.77 5.16 -22.56
CA ASN A 16 5.93 6.37 -22.64
C ASN A 16 5.25 6.80 -21.32
N LEU A 17 5.11 5.95 -20.30
CA LEU A 17 4.37 6.32 -19.07
C LEU A 17 5.19 7.08 -18.01
N PHE A 18 6.52 7.08 -18.11
CA PHE A 18 7.38 7.54 -17.03
C PHE A 18 8.24 8.71 -17.48
N ASN A 19 7.81 9.93 -17.12
CA ASN A 19 8.64 11.14 -17.22
C ASN A 19 10.00 10.91 -16.53
N SER A 20 11.08 11.52 -17.05
CA SER A 20 12.44 11.44 -16.50
C SER A 20 12.48 11.72 -14.99
N MET A 21 11.65 12.67 -14.54
CA MET A 21 11.47 13.01 -13.14
C MET A 21 10.99 11.84 -12.27
N LYS A 22 9.99 11.08 -12.70
CA LYS A 22 9.47 9.92 -11.94
C LYS A 22 10.50 8.80 -11.84
N ARG A 23 11.32 8.62 -12.88
CA ARG A 23 12.45 7.67 -12.86
C ARG A 23 13.54 8.12 -11.89
N LYS A 24 13.89 9.42 -11.88
CA LYS A 24 14.84 10.00 -10.93
C LYS A 24 14.36 9.83 -9.48
N GLN A 25 13.09 10.12 -9.21
CA GLN A 25 12.48 9.92 -7.88
C GLN A 25 12.51 8.44 -7.46
N CYS A 26 12.17 7.51 -8.36
CA CYS A 26 12.27 6.08 -8.09
C CYS A 26 13.71 5.65 -7.79
N LEU A 27 14.68 6.09 -8.58
CA LEU A 27 16.08 5.76 -8.35
C LEU A 27 16.58 6.34 -7.01
N GLN A 28 16.21 7.57 -6.68
CA GLN A 28 16.56 8.19 -5.40
C GLN A 28 15.96 7.41 -4.23
N TYR A 29 14.67 7.06 -4.30
CA TYR A 29 14.01 6.21 -3.32
C TYR A 29 14.75 4.88 -3.12
N LEU A 30 15.06 4.17 -4.21
CA LEU A 30 15.71 2.87 -4.14
C LEU A 30 17.14 2.95 -3.58
N LYS A 31 17.90 3.99 -3.95
CA LYS A 31 19.22 4.25 -3.40
C LYS A 31 19.15 4.51 -1.89
N THR A 32 18.25 5.41 -1.47
CA THR A 32 18.03 5.70 -0.04
C THR A 32 17.60 4.45 0.73
N LEU A 33 16.67 3.67 0.18
CA LEU A 33 16.22 2.42 0.80
C LEU A 33 17.38 1.44 0.96
N ARG A 34 18.22 1.26 -0.07
CA ARG A 34 19.41 0.40 -0.01
C ARG A 34 20.43 0.89 1.00
N THR A 35 20.73 2.19 1.04
CA THR A 35 21.64 2.76 2.04
C THR A 35 21.15 2.47 3.45
N LEU A 36 19.87 2.70 3.74
CA LEU A 36 19.30 2.41 5.05
C LEU A 36 19.36 0.91 5.40
N GLN A 37 19.12 0.03 4.42
CA GLN A 37 19.29 -1.40 4.62
C GLN A 37 20.74 -1.78 4.96
N TYR A 38 21.73 -1.18 4.29
CA TYR A 38 23.15 -1.37 4.62
C TYR A 38 23.50 -0.82 6.02
N ASP A 39 22.87 0.28 6.43
CA ASP A 39 23.00 0.83 7.78
C ASP A 39 22.29 -0.02 8.85
N GLY A 40 21.67 -1.14 8.47
CA GLY A 40 21.01 -2.08 9.37
C GLY A 40 19.58 -1.70 9.74
N PHE A 41 18.89 -0.87 8.95
CA PHE A 41 17.45 -0.62 9.14
C PHE A 41 16.62 -1.73 8.47
N THR A 42 15.73 -2.34 9.25
CA THR A 42 14.77 -3.31 8.71
C THR A 42 13.69 -2.58 7.91
N THR A 43 13.42 -3.00 6.66
CA THR A 43 12.32 -2.43 5.88
C THR A 43 10.98 -2.96 6.36
N VAL A 44 10.09 -2.03 6.67
CA VAL A 44 8.69 -2.27 7.05
C VAL A 44 7.81 -1.43 6.14
N TYR A 45 6.71 -2.00 5.67
CA TYR A 45 5.71 -1.30 4.88
C TYR A 45 4.49 -1.04 5.75
N PHE A 46 3.98 0.19 5.72
CA PHE A 46 2.81 0.64 6.46
C PHE A 46 1.83 1.26 5.47
N GLY A 47 0.55 0.92 5.58
CA GLY A 47 -0.43 1.45 4.64
C GLY A 47 -1.87 1.11 4.95
N GLU A 48 -2.72 1.61 4.07
CA GLU A 48 -4.17 1.47 4.10
C GLU A 48 -4.65 0.66 2.90
N THR A 49 -5.76 -0.04 3.06
CA THR A 49 -6.44 -0.70 1.96
C THR A 49 -7.94 -0.60 2.10
N ASP A 50 -8.56 -0.03 1.07
CA ASP A 50 -9.99 0.11 0.96
C ASP A 50 -10.62 -1.19 0.43
N ILE A 51 -11.65 -1.64 1.15
CA ILE A 51 -12.54 -2.77 0.84
C ILE A 51 -13.96 -2.19 0.76
N PRO A 52 -14.51 -1.98 -0.45
CA PRO A 52 -15.90 -1.55 -0.57
C PRO A 52 -16.82 -2.68 -0.10
N GLU A 53 -17.93 -2.33 0.54
CA GLU A 53 -18.91 -3.31 1.01
C GLU A 53 -19.43 -4.17 -0.13
N SER A 54 -19.63 -3.61 -1.33
CA SER A 54 -20.01 -4.37 -2.53
C SER A 54 -19.05 -5.52 -2.89
N LEU A 55 -17.75 -5.42 -2.55
CA LEU A 55 -16.81 -6.53 -2.74
C LEU A 55 -17.13 -7.70 -1.81
N VAL A 56 -17.65 -7.39 -0.63
CA VAL A 56 -17.93 -8.31 0.46
C VAL A 56 -19.33 -8.91 0.32
N THR A 57 -20.34 -8.10 0.00
CA THR A 57 -21.71 -8.56 -0.24
C THR A 57 -21.82 -9.26 -1.59
N GLY A 58 -21.05 -8.80 -2.58
CA GLY A 58 -21.14 -9.26 -3.95
C GLY A 58 -22.34 -8.67 -4.71
N GLU A 59 -22.89 -7.56 -4.23
CA GLU A 59 -23.95 -6.81 -4.91
C GLU A 59 -23.42 -6.17 -6.20
N ASP A 60 -24.17 -6.34 -7.29
CA ASP A 60 -23.84 -5.76 -8.58
C ASP A 60 -24.14 -4.26 -8.60
N VAL A 61 -23.13 -3.45 -8.90
CA VAL A 61 -23.24 -1.98 -9.04
C VAL A 61 -23.94 -1.58 -10.36
N SER A 62 -24.52 -2.53 -11.09
CA SER A 62 -25.14 -2.30 -12.40
C SER A 62 -26.48 -1.58 -12.33
N ASP A 63 -27.09 -1.48 -11.15
CA ASP A 63 -28.48 -1.09 -10.98
C ASP A 63 -28.66 0.44 -10.85
N GLY A 64 -28.05 1.21 -11.76
CA GLY A 64 -28.37 2.62 -12.11
C GLY A 64 -28.29 3.71 -11.02
N TYR A 65 -28.35 3.35 -9.75
CA TYR A 65 -28.26 4.22 -8.60
C TYR A 65 -26.85 4.09 -8.04
N PHE A 66 -25.97 5.00 -8.48
CA PHE A 66 -24.63 5.15 -7.91
C PHE A 66 -24.72 5.77 -6.51
N MET A 67 -25.27 5.03 -5.55
CA MET A 67 -25.05 5.34 -4.15
C MET A 67 -23.65 4.85 -3.79
N PRO A 68 -22.78 5.69 -3.22
CA PRO A 68 -21.48 5.24 -2.72
C PRO A 68 -21.71 4.12 -1.72
N SER A 69 -21.23 2.92 -2.04
CA SER A 69 -21.24 1.81 -1.09
C SER A 69 -20.26 2.12 0.05
N PRO A 70 -20.66 1.93 1.31
CA PRO A 70 -19.79 2.07 2.46
C PRO A 70 -18.46 1.36 2.22
N THR A 71 -17.36 2.03 2.57
CA THR A 71 -16.02 1.50 2.33
C THR A 71 -15.29 1.29 3.64
N TRP A 72 -14.85 0.07 3.87
CA TRP A 72 -13.98 -0.27 4.99
C TRP A 72 -12.53 0.05 4.62
N CYS A 73 -11.88 0.89 5.42
CA CYS A 73 -10.45 1.12 5.35
C CYS A 73 -9.73 0.23 6.35
N ILE A 74 -8.81 -0.59 5.87
CA ILE A 74 -7.99 -1.44 6.73
C ILE A 74 -6.58 -0.88 6.79
N VAL A 75 -6.09 -0.61 8.00
CA VAL A 75 -4.72 -0.16 8.25
C VAL A 75 -3.88 -1.37 8.65
N HIS A 76 -2.76 -1.56 7.97
CA HIS A 76 -1.96 -2.77 8.08
C HIS A 76 -0.46 -2.46 7.91
N ALA A 77 0.34 -3.44 8.31
CA ALA A 77 1.78 -3.38 8.15
C ALA A 77 2.38 -4.75 7.85
N GLY A 78 3.48 -4.76 7.10
CA GLY A 78 4.23 -5.95 6.77
C GLY A 78 5.73 -5.69 6.75
N GLY A 79 6.52 -6.63 7.26
CA GLY A 79 7.98 -6.56 7.30
C GLY A 79 8.63 -7.64 6.44
N SER A 80 9.91 -7.91 6.70
CA SER A 80 10.64 -8.98 6.01
C SER A 80 10.11 -10.40 6.30
N GLN A 81 9.50 -10.60 7.48
CA GLN A 81 9.05 -11.93 7.96
C GLN A 81 7.57 -12.24 7.69
N GLY A 82 6.78 -11.26 7.23
CA GLY A 82 5.34 -11.43 7.11
C GLY A 82 4.57 -10.15 7.42
N TRP A 83 3.28 -10.33 7.64
CA TRP A 83 2.49 -9.37 8.41
C TRP A 83 3.19 -9.05 9.72
N MET A 84 3.16 -7.79 10.11
CA MET A 84 3.70 -7.41 11.41
C MET A 84 2.81 -7.96 12.53
N PRO A 85 3.38 -8.26 13.71
CA PRO A 85 2.61 -8.57 14.92
C PRO A 85 1.98 -7.30 15.52
N TRP A 86 1.47 -6.43 14.66
CA TRP A 86 0.69 -5.25 14.99
C TRP A 86 -0.71 -5.51 14.43
N LYS A 87 -1.70 -5.61 15.33
CA LYS A 87 -3.08 -5.94 14.95
C LYS A 87 -3.56 -4.88 13.96
N TYR A 88 -3.96 -5.29 12.75
CA TYR A 88 -4.55 -4.37 11.79
C TYR A 88 -5.78 -3.68 12.38
N ARG A 89 -6.08 -2.47 11.92
CA ARG A 89 -7.28 -1.72 12.33
C ARG A 89 -8.26 -1.65 11.18
N ILE A 90 -9.56 -1.78 11.48
CA ILE A 90 -10.64 -1.63 10.50
C ILE A 90 -11.42 -0.38 10.88
N PHE A 91 -11.72 0.41 9.87
CA PHE A 91 -12.33 1.72 9.99
C PHE A 91 -13.39 1.87 8.91
N LEU A 92 -14.56 2.41 9.24
CA LEU A 92 -15.52 2.80 8.21
C LEU A 92 -15.15 4.20 7.70
N LYS A 93 -14.93 4.33 6.39
CA LYS A 93 -14.35 5.54 5.78
C LYS A 93 -15.18 6.81 6.02
N ASP A 94 -16.49 6.66 6.18
CA ASP A 94 -17.41 7.79 6.42
C ASP A 94 -17.54 8.18 7.90
N GLU A 95 -17.08 7.34 8.85
CA GLU A 95 -17.20 7.59 10.30
C GLU A 95 -15.92 8.18 10.93
N LEU A 96 -14.83 8.35 10.17
CA LEU A 96 -13.51 8.66 10.74
C LEU A 96 -12.87 9.98 10.30
N CYS A 97 -13.66 10.92 9.79
CA CYS A 97 -13.22 12.30 9.63
C CYS A 97 -13.03 13.09 10.95
N ILE A 98 -13.23 12.48 12.14
CA ILE A 98 -13.29 13.23 13.40
C ILE A 98 -12.10 12.98 14.35
N LYS A 99 -11.30 11.92 14.19
CA LYS A 99 -10.13 11.68 15.04
C LYS A 99 -8.91 11.27 14.23
N GLN A 100 -8.02 12.24 13.98
CA GLN A 100 -6.62 11.94 13.63
C GLN A 100 -6.01 11.17 14.82
N GLU A 101 -5.93 9.85 14.74
CA GLU A 101 -5.23 9.05 15.74
C GLU A 101 -3.71 9.18 15.53
N GLU A 102 -3.14 10.34 15.91
CA GLU A 102 -1.67 10.48 16.03
C GLU A 102 -1.07 9.38 16.94
N SER A 103 -1.88 8.83 17.85
CA SER A 103 -1.56 7.68 18.69
C SER A 103 -1.32 6.39 17.90
N LEU A 104 -1.97 6.20 16.76
CA LEU A 104 -1.88 4.93 16.02
C LEU A 104 -0.51 4.78 15.38
N PHE A 105 0.02 5.84 14.77
CA PHE A 105 1.36 5.80 14.17
C PHE A 105 2.46 5.63 15.24
N SER A 106 2.29 6.24 16.42
CA SER A 106 3.22 6.06 17.53
C SER A 106 3.14 4.66 18.16
N GLU A 107 1.94 4.10 18.33
CA GLU A 107 1.73 2.69 18.73
C GLU A 107 2.42 1.74 17.74
N PHE A 108 2.21 1.97 16.45
CA PHE A 108 2.86 1.20 15.39
C PHE A 108 4.39 1.29 15.47
N CYS A 109 4.95 2.50 15.67
CA CYS A 109 6.40 2.68 15.82
C CYS A 109 6.94 1.93 17.04
N ASP A 110 6.25 1.98 18.19
CA ASP A 110 6.66 1.24 19.38
C ASP A 110 6.71 -0.28 19.13
N VAL A 111 5.67 -0.83 18.50
CA VAL A 111 5.61 -2.26 18.14
C VAL A 111 6.68 -2.62 17.11
N ALA A 112 6.93 -1.75 16.12
CA ALA A 112 7.98 -1.95 15.12
C ALA A 112 9.37 -1.97 15.75
N LYS A 113 9.64 -1.06 16.70
CA LYS A 113 10.88 -1.01 17.47
C LYS A 113 11.09 -2.29 18.27
N LYS A 114 10.06 -2.76 18.98
CA LYS A 114 10.12 -4.01 19.77
C LYS A 114 10.34 -5.25 18.90
N THR A 115 9.79 -5.27 17.69
CA THR A 115 9.84 -6.43 16.80
C THR A 115 11.12 -6.49 15.98
N TYR A 116 11.58 -5.35 15.46
CA TYR A 116 12.62 -5.28 14.42
C TYR A 116 13.77 -4.31 14.75
N GLY A 117 13.72 -3.61 15.88
CA GLY A 117 14.67 -2.55 16.21
C GLY A 117 14.47 -1.30 15.36
N LYS A 118 15.55 -0.73 14.83
CA LYS A 118 15.45 0.42 13.91
C LYS A 118 14.90 -0.03 12.56
N CYS A 119 13.98 0.75 12.00
CA CYS A 119 13.25 0.39 10.79
C CYS A 119 13.21 1.52 9.78
N THR A 120 13.21 1.17 8.51
CA THR A 120 12.76 2.05 7.44
C THR A 120 11.28 1.76 7.22
N ILE A 121 10.42 2.69 7.63
CA ILE A 121 8.98 2.63 7.44
C ILE A 121 8.66 3.21 6.06
N VAL A 122 8.21 2.37 5.15
CA VAL A 122 7.79 2.75 3.79
C VAL A 122 6.29 2.93 3.78
N VAL A 123 5.85 4.13 3.41
CA VAL A 123 4.44 4.49 3.28
C VAL A 123 4.12 4.86 1.84
N LYS A 124 2.91 4.52 1.39
CA LYS A 124 2.40 4.95 0.09
C LYS A 124 1.68 6.27 0.27
N GLU A 125 2.30 7.35 -0.19
CA GLU A 125 1.67 8.67 -0.15
C GLU A 125 0.40 8.68 -1.00
N ARG A 126 -0.66 9.30 -0.45
CA ARG A 126 -1.93 9.47 -1.15
C ARG A 126 -1.69 10.35 -2.38
N ARG A 127 -2.18 9.92 -3.55
CA ARG A 127 -2.36 10.85 -4.68
C ARG A 127 -3.39 11.88 -4.23
N ARG A 128 -3.01 13.16 -4.12
CA ARG A 128 -4.00 14.23 -4.17
C ARG A 128 -4.79 14.00 -5.46
N GLN A 129 -6.06 13.66 -5.34
CA GLN A 129 -6.94 13.50 -6.48
C GLN A 129 -7.36 14.86 -7.07
N ASP A 130 -6.85 15.98 -6.54
CA ASP A 130 -7.04 17.35 -7.01
C ASP A 130 -5.70 18.05 -7.36
N GLU A 131 -4.91 17.46 -8.27
CA GLU A 131 -4.03 18.28 -9.12
C GLU A 131 -4.70 18.39 -10.50
N MET A 132 -5.87 19.05 -10.52
CA MET A 132 -6.28 19.78 -11.72
C MET A 132 -5.41 21.04 -11.78
N GLU A 133 -4.44 20.97 -12.69
CA GLU A 133 -3.76 22.03 -13.45
C GLU A 133 -2.23 22.02 -13.33
N PRO A 134 -1.51 22.05 -14.47
CA PRO A 134 -0.11 22.41 -14.50
C PRO A 134 -0.01 23.92 -14.29
N LYS A 135 0.53 24.36 -13.15
CA LYS A 135 1.15 25.69 -13.10
C LYS A 135 2.51 25.59 -13.75
N GLU A 136 2.59 26.07 -15.00
CA GLU A 136 3.84 26.45 -15.63
C GLU A 136 4.56 27.52 -14.79
N ASP A 137 5.88 27.50 -14.93
CA ASP A 137 6.87 28.47 -14.45
C ASP A 137 7.11 28.58 -12.94
N LYS A 138 8.14 27.86 -12.51
CA LYS A 138 9.45 28.47 -12.22
C LYS A 138 10.53 27.39 -12.09
N GLU A 139 11.56 27.49 -12.93
CA GLU A 139 12.87 26.92 -12.64
C GLU A 139 13.33 27.50 -11.29
N SER A 140 13.26 26.69 -10.25
CA SER A 140 13.81 26.99 -8.95
C SER A 140 14.35 25.69 -8.39
N GLU A 141 15.64 25.73 -8.11
CA GLU A 141 16.55 24.67 -7.70
C GLU A 141 15.90 23.48 -6.99
N ALA A 142 16.20 22.29 -7.51
CA ALA A 142 15.79 21.01 -6.97
C ALA A 142 16.43 20.73 -5.60
N GLN A 143 15.98 21.43 -4.56
CA GLN A 143 16.05 20.91 -3.20
C GLN A 143 14.87 19.97 -3.03
N ALA A 144 15.17 18.69 -2.76
CA ALA A 144 14.19 17.70 -2.40
C ALA A 144 13.52 18.15 -1.09
N HIS A 145 12.39 18.85 -1.20
CA HIS A 145 11.54 19.16 -0.08
C HIS A 145 11.11 17.84 0.55
N VAL A 146 11.74 17.48 1.68
CA VAL A 146 11.29 16.36 2.50
C VAL A 146 9.95 16.79 3.07
N PRO A 147 8.84 16.10 2.76
CA PRO A 147 7.55 16.46 3.35
C PRO A 147 7.69 16.40 4.87
N SER A 148 7.27 17.45 5.57
CA SER A 148 7.28 17.49 7.04
C SER A 148 6.37 16.44 7.65
N VAL A 149 5.41 15.91 6.88
CA VAL A 149 4.45 14.89 7.27
C VAL A 149 4.09 14.07 6.03
N ILE A 150 3.96 12.74 6.17
CA ILE A 150 3.35 11.90 5.12
C ILE A 150 1.97 11.48 5.58
N ASN A 151 0.94 11.91 4.85
CA ASN A 151 -0.44 11.53 5.16
C ASN A 151 -0.85 10.31 4.34
N LEU A 152 -1.30 9.27 5.03
CA LEU A 152 -2.24 8.29 4.48
C LEU A 152 -3.64 8.92 4.46
N THR A 153 -4.65 8.19 3.98
CA THR A 153 -6.03 8.71 3.88
C THR A 153 -6.57 9.08 5.25
N ASN A 154 -6.28 8.24 6.25
CA ASN A 154 -6.83 8.36 7.61
C ASN A 154 -5.75 8.50 8.69
N ILE A 155 -4.47 8.32 8.35
CA ILE A 155 -3.37 8.36 9.31
C ILE A 155 -2.27 9.33 8.89
N THR A 156 -1.87 10.16 9.84
CA THR A 156 -0.73 11.06 9.72
C THR A 156 0.55 10.36 10.18
N CYS A 157 1.48 10.11 9.25
CA CYS A 157 2.79 9.55 9.55
C CYS A 157 3.81 10.69 9.72
N CYS A 158 4.04 11.08 10.97
CA CYS A 158 4.97 12.15 11.35
C CYS A 158 6.43 11.64 11.39
N PRO A 159 7.36 12.19 10.58
CA PRO A 159 8.79 11.85 10.59
C PRO A 159 9.45 12.01 11.96
N GLU A 160 9.05 12.99 12.76
CA GLU A 160 9.57 13.26 14.10
C GLU A 160 9.20 12.12 15.07
N VAL A 161 7.95 11.63 14.99
CA VAL A 161 7.52 10.44 15.73
C VAL A 161 8.34 9.23 15.30
N ALA A 162 8.46 8.96 14.00
CA ALA A 162 9.29 7.84 13.54
C ALA A 162 10.74 7.94 14.07
N LYS A 163 11.32 9.15 14.03
CA LYS A 163 12.68 9.42 14.50
C LYS A 163 12.85 9.22 16.00
N SER A 164 11.86 9.58 16.83
CA SER A 164 11.93 9.38 18.30
C SER A 164 12.00 7.90 18.68
N TYR A 165 11.43 7.02 17.85
CA TYR A 165 11.55 5.56 17.99
C TYR A 165 12.81 4.96 17.31
N GLY A 166 13.61 5.78 16.63
CA GLY A 166 14.81 5.35 15.89
C GLY A 166 14.53 4.84 14.48
N HIS A 167 13.35 5.13 13.93
CA HIS A 167 12.97 4.77 12.57
C HIS A 167 13.28 5.89 11.55
N LYS A 168 13.23 5.53 10.27
CA LYS A 168 13.27 6.44 9.13
C LYS A 168 12.01 6.26 8.30
N LEU A 169 11.36 7.35 7.94
CA LEU A 169 10.17 7.33 7.11
C LEU A 169 10.54 7.57 5.64
N LEU A 170 10.02 6.75 4.72
CA LEU A 170 10.17 6.92 3.27
C LEU A 170 8.81 6.88 2.57
N SER A 171 8.58 7.84 1.67
CA SER A 171 7.46 7.80 0.73
C SER A 171 7.79 6.92 -0.47
N LEU A 172 6.91 5.98 -0.80
CA LEU A 172 7.00 5.18 -2.02
C LEU A 172 6.52 6.02 -3.22
N PRO A 173 7.38 6.23 -4.25
CA PRO A 173 7.02 7.09 -5.37
C PRO A 173 5.93 6.51 -6.27
N SER A 174 4.96 7.33 -6.66
CA SER A 174 3.98 6.98 -7.70
C SER A 174 4.62 7.01 -9.10
N PRO A 175 4.31 6.06 -10.00
CA PRO A 175 3.33 4.98 -9.89
C PRO A 175 3.96 3.61 -9.53
N TYR A 176 5.06 3.59 -8.78
CA TYR A 176 5.85 2.38 -8.48
C TYR A 176 5.26 1.55 -7.32
N SER A 177 3.93 1.46 -7.23
CA SER A 177 3.28 0.81 -6.08
C SER A 177 3.56 -0.69 -5.97
N TYR A 178 3.93 -1.34 -7.07
CA TYR A 178 4.40 -2.73 -7.10
C TYR A 178 5.75 -2.95 -6.38
N LEU A 179 6.44 -1.89 -5.93
CA LEU A 179 7.57 -1.98 -5.01
C LEU A 179 7.13 -2.09 -3.54
N ASN A 180 5.83 -2.25 -3.29
CA ASN A 180 5.27 -2.57 -1.97
C ASN A 180 4.68 -3.99 -2.00
N PRO A 181 5.15 -4.92 -1.15
CA PRO A 181 4.60 -6.27 -1.08
C PRO A 181 3.13 -6.28 -0.62
N LEU A 182 2.68 -5.27 0.14
CA LEU A 182 1.30 -5.15 0.62
C LEU A 182 0.31 -5.08 -0.54
N ASP A 183 0.60 -4.35 -1.62
CA ASP A 183 -0.31 -4.22 -2.77
C ASP A 183 -0.65 -5.59 -3.38
N SER A 184 0.35 -6.49 -3.46
CA SER A 184 0.14 -7.86 -3.95
C SER A 184 -0.57 -8.74 -2.92
N ALA A 185 -0.22 -8.61 -1.63
CA ALA A 185 -0.86 -9.36 -0.55
C ALA A 185 -2.36 -9.04 -0.46
N TRP A 186 -2.71 -7.75 -0.52
CA TRP A 186 -4.10 -7.29 -0.50
C TRP A 186 -4.86 -7.61 -1.77
N SER A 187 -4.20 -7.67 -2.93
CA SER A 187 -4.83 -8.18 -4.15
C SER A 187 -5.20 -9.66 -4.01
N SER A 188 -4.31 -10.48 -3.44
CA SER A 188 -4.65 -11.88 -3.10
C SER A 188 -5.76 -11.98 -2.05
N LEU A 189 -5.80 -11.06 -1.09
CA LEU A 189 -6.85 -11.01 -0.08
C LEU A 189 -8.22 -10.63 -0.67
N LYS A 190 -8.26 -9.64 -1.57
CA LYS A 190 -9.49 -9.25 -2.28
C LYS A 190 -10.06 -10.42 -3.08
N TRP A 191 -9.19 -11.21 -3.72
CA TRP A 191 -9.59 -12.46 -4.36
C TRP A 191 -10.12 -13.50 -3.37
N PHE A 192 -9.49 -13.62 -2.18
CA PHE A 192 -10.01 -14.48 -1.12
C PHE A 192 -11.42 -14.04 -0.69
N ILE A 193 -11.64 -12.74 -0.46
CA ILE A 193 -12.95 -12.16 -0.11
C ILE A 193 -13.99 -12.54 -1.16
N ILE A 194 -13.72 -12.24 -2.44
CA ILE A 194 -14.64 -12.54 -3.55
C ILE A 194 -15.03 -14.03 -3.55
N ASN A 195 -14.07 -14.93 -3.38
CA ASN A 195 -14.29 -16.36 -3.52
C ASN A 195 -14.92 -17.03 -2.29
N ASN A 196 -14.73 -16.45 -1.10
CA ASN A 196 -15.15 -17.09 0.15
C ASN A 196 -16.28 -16.34 0.85
N ARG A 197 -16.69 -15.15 0.38
CA ARG A 197 -17.70 -14.29 1.04
C ARG A 197 -18.93 -15.05 1.54
N LYS A 198 -19.46 -15.99 0.74
CA LYS A 198 -20.66 -16.78 1.07
C LYS A 198 -20.49 -17.62 2.34
N GLU A 199 -19.30 -18.14 2.62
CA GLU A 199 -19.01 -18.94 3.83
C GLU A 199 -19.04 -18.08 5.11
N PHE A 200 -18.86 -16.77 4.96
CA PHE A 200 -18.85 -15.80 6.06
C PHE A 200 -20.16 -14.99 6.12
N CYS A 201 -21.15 -15.36 5.32
CA CYS A 201 -22.47 -14.74 5.30
C CYS A 201 -23.47 -15.63 6.05
N LEU A 202 -24.16 -15.04 7.03
CA LEU A 202 -25.30 -15.64 7.69
C LEU A 202 -26.57 -14.97 7.16
N GLN A 203 -27.49 -15.76 6.64
CA GLN A 203 -28.78 -15.26 6.16
C GLN A 203 -29.86 -15.64 7.18
N THR A 204 -30.61 -14.65 7.64
CA THR A 204 -31.78 -14.86 8.49
C THR A 204 -33.00 -14.36 7.74
N ILE A 205 -33.98 -15.24 7.58
CA ILE A 205 -35.25 -14.93 6.93
C ILE A 205 -36.30 -14.98 8.03
N ASP A 206 -36.76 -13.81 8.46
CA ASP A 206 -37.97 -13.70 9.29
C ASP A 206 -39.19 -13.56 8.37
N GLY A 207 -40.40 -13.76 8.91
CA GLY A 207 -41.65 -13.73 8.14
C GLY A 207 -41.95 -12.39 7.43
N VAL A 208 -41.20 -11.32 7.75
CA VAL A 208 -41.37 -9.96 7.22
C VAL A 208 -40.09 -9.41 6.57
N TYR A 209 -38.90 -9.83 7.02
CA TYR A 209 -37.62 -9.28 6.55
C TYR A 209 -36.57 -10.38 6.33
N SER A 210 -35.76 -10.21 5.30
CA SER A 210 -34.51 -10.96 5.12
C SER A 210 -33.33 -10.07 5.49
N TYR A 211 -32.49 -10.53 6.41
CA TYR A 211 -31.24 -9.87 6.78
C TYR A 211 -30.05 -10.78 6.43
N GLN A 212 -28.98 -10.14 5.94
CA GLN A 212 -27.70 -10.80 5.71
C GLN A 212 -26.65 -10.18 6.64
N TYR A 213 -26.05 -11.01 7.48
CA TYR A 213 -24.93 -10.64 8.32
C TYR A 213 -23.64 -11.16 7.71
N ILE A 214 -22.59 -10.33 7.71
CA ILE A 214 -21.26 -10.76 7.27
C ILE A 214 -20.31 -10.72 8.46
N LEU A 215 -19.66 -11.85 8.71
CA LEU A 215 -18.58 -11.97 9.70
C LEU A 215 -17.29 -11.34 9.15
N PHE A 216 -17.32 -10.02 8.94
CA PHE A 216 -16.27 -9.30 8.20
C PHE A 216 -14.89 -9.41 8.84
N SER A 217 -14.79 -9.27 10.17
CA SER A 217 -13.52 -9.42 10.89
C SER A 217 -12.93 -10.82 10.71
N ASP A 218 -13.76 -11.86 10.72
CA ASP A 218 -13.32 -13.25 10.54
C ASP A 218 -12.88 -13.50 9.11
N LEU A 219 -13.61 -12.96 8.13
CA LEU A 219 -13.26 -13.01 6.72
C LEU A 219 -11.88 -12.38 6.46
N ILE A 220 -11.62 -11.19 7.03
CA ILE A 220 -10.32 -10.52 6.92
C ILE A 220 -9.23 -11.32 7.64
N SER A 221 -9.48 -11.77 8.87
CA SER A 221 -8.52 -12.56 9.66
C SER A 221 -8.10 -13.83 8.92
N LYS A 222 -9.08 -14.61 8.44
CA LYS A 222 -8.85 -15.86 7.70
C LYS A 222 -8.12 -15.60 6.39
N GLY A 223 -8.42 -14.52 5.71
CA GLY A 223 -7.70 -14.16 4.50
C GLY A 223 -6.23 -13.77 4.78
N ILE A 224 -5.97 -13.03 5.87
CA ILE A 224 -4.60 -12.64 6.27
C ILE A 224 -3.77 -13.90 6.59
N GLU A 225 -4.35 -14.87 7.30
CA GLU A 225 -3.74 -16.18 7.57
C GLU A 225 -3.35 -16.95 6.30
N ARG A 226 -4.10 -16.78 5.20
CA ARG A 226 -3.78 -17.41 3.91
C ARG A 226 -2.50 -16.87 3.28
N ILE A 227 -2.04 -15.68 3.66
CA ILE A 227 -0.74 -15.13 3.28
C ILE A 227 0.30 -15.57 4.31
N ASN A 228 0.63 -16.86 4.23
CA ASN A 228 1.62 -17.48 5.09
C ASN A 228 3.06 -16.99 4.77
N PRO A 229 4.07 -17.34 5.60
CA PRO A 229 5.45 -16.88 5.39
C PRO A 229 6.05 -17.25 4.03
N SER A 230 5.67 -18.37 3.42
CA SER A 230 6.19 -18.78 2.11
C SER A 230 5.62 -17.94 0.96
N LYS A 231 4.31 -17.65 1.00
CA LYS A 231 3.69 -16.70 0.07
C LYS A 231 4.25 -15.30 0.27
N TRP A 232 4.37 -14.84 1.52
CA TRP A 232 4.95 -13.54 1.82
C TRP A 232 6.36 -13.39 1.24
N ARG A 233 7.22 -14.40 1.44
CA ARG A 233 8.57 -14.46 0.85
C ARG A 233 8.54 -14.37 -0.68
N THR A 234 7.56 -14.99 -1.32
CA THR A 234 7.39 -14.90 -2.78
C THR A 234 7.06 -13.47 -3.22
N LEU A 235 6.20 -12.78 -2.48
CA LEU A 235 5.85 -11.38 -2.75
C LEU A 235 7.04 -10.44 -2.56
N THR A 236 7.78 -10.59 -1.45
CA THR A 236 8.96 -9.76 -1.16
C THR A 236 10.10 -10.02 -2.15
N ASN A 237 10.34 -11.28 -2.53
CA ASN A 237 11.33 -11.61 -3.58
C ASN A 237 10.98 -10.97 -4.93
N LYS A 238 9.69 -10.88 -5.27
CA LYS A 238 9.24 -10.19 -6.49
C LYS A 238 9.54 -8.70 -6.42
N VAL A 239 9.31 -8.06 -5.27
CA VAL A 239 9.67 -6.65 -5.03
C VAL A 239 11.18 -6.46 -5.19
N GLN A 240 12.01 -7.27 -4.52
CA GLN A 240 13.47 -7.19 -4.60
C GLN A 240 14.00 -7.33 -6.03
N ARG A 241 13.40 -8.21 -6.86
CA ARG A 241 13.75 -8.32 -8.28
C ARG A 241 13.49 -7.03 -9.04
N TRP A 242 12.39 -6.33 -8.75
CA TRP A 242 12.09 -5.04 -9.35
C TRP A 242 13.02 -3.95 -8.84
N GLU A 243 13.29 -3.89 -7.54
CA GLU A 243 14.27 -2.96 -6.95
C GLU A 243 15.63 -3.10 -7.65
N ASN A 244 16.14 -4.32 -7.77
CA ASN A 244 17.42 -4.60 -8.44
C ASN A 244 17.39 -4.25 -9.93
N TYR A 245 16.28 -4.53 -10.62
CA TYR A 245 16.10 -4.15 -12.02
C TYR A 245 16.22 -2.63 -12.23
N TYR A 246 15.55 -1.84 -11.40
CA TYR A 246 15.60 -0.38 -11.52
C TYR A 246 16.94 0.20 -11.09
N LEU A 247 17.55 -0.36 -10.04
CA LEU A 247 18.90 0.04 -9.64
C LEU A 247 19.91 -0.19 -10.77
N GLY A 248 19.89 -1.35 -11.44
CA GLY A 248 20.80 -1.64 -12.56
C GLY A 248 20.48 -0.85 -13.83
N LYS A 249 19.21 -0.81 -14.24
CA LYS A 249 18.80 -0.15 -15.49
C LYS A 249 18.97 1.37 -15.42
N PHE A 250 18.71 1.98 -14.27
CA PHE A 250 18.85 3.43 -14.13
C PHE A 250 20.26 3.87 -13.71
N SER A 251 21.14 2.95 -13.31
CA SER A 251 22.57 3.26 -13.12
C SER A 251 23.35 3.37 -14.44
N GLU A 252 22.89 2.73 -15.52
CA GLU A 252 23.54 2.75 -16.82
C GLU A 252 23.20 3.97 -17.69
N VAL A 253 22.19 4.76 -17.31
CA VAL A 253 21.87 6.01 -18.00
C VAL A 253 22.78 7.11 -17.46
N ARG A 254 24.03 7.15 -17.96
CA ARG A 254 24.81 8.39 -17.96
C ARG A 254 24.04 9.39 -18.83
N PHE A 255 23.62 10.48 -18.21
CA PHE A 255 23.15 11.66 -18.94
C PHE A 255 24.30 12.11 -19.84
N LEU A 256 24.17 11.83 -21.13
CA LEU A 256 24.89 12.53 -22.21
C LEU A 256 24.01 13.70 -22.64
#